data_AF-V4CAP7-F1
#
_entry.id   AF-V4CAP7-F1
#
_cell.length_a   1.000
_cell.length_b   1.000
_cell.length_c   1.000
_cell.angle_alpha   90.00
_cell.angle_beta   90.00
_cell.angle_gamma   90.00
#
_symmetry.space_group_name_H-M   'P 1'
#
loop_
_entity.id
_entity.type
_entity.pdbx_description
1 polymer ?
#
loop_
_entity_poly.entity_id
_entity_poly.type
_entity_poly.pdbx_seq_one_letter_code
_entity_poly.pdbx_strand_id
1 'polypeptide(L)'
;CSSHVGMIGGAQELTLHPNCRKKQQIIVHELGHAIGMIHEHQRPDRNDYVVIKQENAMDNTAADFRMYSWNVINSHSVQYDYQSIMHYGGTVSSC
;
A
#
# COMPACT_ATOMS: atom_id res chain seq x y z
N CYS A 1 -0.24 0.95 -10.60
CA CYS A 1 -1.27 1.99 -10.56
C CYS A 1 -1.00 2.84 -9.35
N SER A 2 -1.56 4.06 -9.29
CA SER A 2 -1.15 4.99 -8.23
C SER A 2 -2.20 6.04 -7.93
N SER A 3 -2.23 6.44 -6.66
CA SER A 3 -2.98 7.57 -6.13
C SER A 3 -2.16 8.25 -5.04
N HIS A 4 -2.44 9.54 -4.79
CA HIS A 4 -1.91 10.21 -3.61
C HIS A 4 -2.57 9.67 -2.34
N VAL A 5 -1.82 9.65 -1.25
CA VAL A 5 -2.35 9.24 0.06
C VAL A 5 -3.06 10.44 0.71
N GLY A 6 -4.37 10.32 0.91
CA GLY A 6 -5.20 11.34 1.53
C GLY A 6 -5.56 12.50 0.59
N MET A 7 -6.26 13.49 1.16
CA MET A 7 -6.69 14.68 0.42
C MET A 7 -5.52 15.64 0.18
N ILE A 8 -5.18 15.87 -1.09
CA ILE A 8 -4.17 16.87 -1.49
C ILE A 8 -4.74 18.27 -1.72
N GLY A 9 -6.08 18.40 -1.71
CA GLY A 9 -6.81 19.61 -2.07
C GLY A 9 -7.06 19.75 -3.57
N GLY A 10 -8.13 20.45 -3.96
CA GLY A 10 -8.51 20.58 -5.37
C GLY A 10 -8.92 19.25 -6.01
N ALA A 11 -8.73 19.13 -7.33
CA ALA A 11 -8.95 17.88 -8.05
C ALA A 11 -7.74 16.94 -7.87
N GLN A 12 -8.01 15.67 -7.56
CA GLN A 12 -7.00 14.64 -7.35
C GLN A 12 -7.20 13.49 -8.34
N GLU A 13 -6.17 13.22 -9.14
CA GLU A 13 -6.21 12.17 -10.15
C GLU A 13 -5.79 10.80 -9.58
N LEU A 14 -6.43 9.74 -10.09
CA LEU A 14 -6.03 8.35 -9.88
C LEU A 14 -5.51 7.79 -11.21
N THR A 15 -4.27 7.30 -11.21
CA THR A 15 -3.63 6.76 -12.42
C THR A 15 -3.89 5.27 -12.55
N LEU A 16 -4.78 4.92 -13.47
CA LEU A 16 -5.15 3.54 -13.78
C LEU A 16 -4.67 3.15 -15.18
N HIS A 17 -3.63 2.32 -15.26
CA HIS A 17 -3.21 1.66 -16.49
C HIS A 17 -4.29 0.66 -16.98
N PRO A 18 -4.32 0.30 -18.29
CA PRO A 18 -5.33 -0.60 -18.83
C PRO A 18 -5.48 -1.93 -18.08
N ASN A 19 -4.38 -2.50 -17.58
CA ASN A 19 -4.40 -3.74 -16.81
C ASN A 19 -5.02 -3.59 -15.42
N CYS A 20 -4.90 -2.41 -14.79
CA CYS A 20 -5.52 -2.14 -13.50
C CYS A 20 -7.04 -1.95 -13.61
N ARG A 21 -7.50 -1.33 -14.69
CA ARG A 21 -8.95 -1.09 -14.93
C ARG A 21 -9.74 -2.40 -15.07
N LYS A 22 -9.07 -3.50 -15.41
CA LYS A 22 -9.69 -4.83 -15.53
C LYS A 22 -9.97 -5.49 -14.18
N LYS A 23 -9.43 -4.97 -13.07
CA LYS A 23 -9.53 -5.57 -11.74
C LYS A 23 -10.16 -4.57 -10.77
N GLN A 24 -11.40 -4.84 -10.35
CA GLN A 24 -12.14 -3.99 -9.41
C GLN A 24 -11.36 -3.77 -8.11
N GLN A 25 -10.66 -4.80 -7.61
CA GLN A 25 -9.86 -4.66 -6.39
C GLN A 25 -8.73 -3.61 -6.50
N ILE A 26 -8.16 -3.41 -7.69
CA ILE A 26 -7.11 -2.39 -7.86
C ILE A 26 -7.73 -0.99 -7.80
N ILE A 27 -8.92 -0.79 -8.39
CA ILE A 27 -9.60 0.50 -8.32
C ILE A 27 -9.92 0.87 -6.86
N VAL A 28 -10.40 -0.09 -6.08
CA VAL A 28 -10.70 0.12 -4.65
C VAL A 28 -9.42 0.35 -3.84
N HIS A 29 -8.31 -0.33 -4.17
CA HIS A 29 -7.00 -0.08 -3.56
C HIS A 29 -6.53 1.38 -3.76
N GLU A 30 -6.57 1.88 -5.00
CA GLU A 30 -6.18 3.27 -5.29
C GLU A 30 -7.11 4.30 -4.63
N LEU A 31 -8.40 3.97 -4.47
CA LEU A 31 -9.34 4.77 -3.68
C LEU A 31 -9.01 4.73 -2.18
N GLY A 32 -8.57 3.59 -1.65
CA GLY A 32 -8.07 3.48 -0.28
C GLY A 32 -6.91 4.44 -0.02
N HIS A 33 -5.96 4.53 -0.96
CA HIS A 33 -4.93 5.57 -0.93
C HIS A 33 -5.53 6.97 -0.91
N ALA A 34 -6.44 7.29 -1.83
CA ALA A 34 -7.06 8.63 -1.87
C ALA A 34 -7.76 9.02 -0.56
N ILE A 35 -8.34 8.04 0.17
CA ILE A 35 -8.95 8.24 1.49
C ILE A 35 -7.90 8.54 2.56
N GLY A 36 -6.68 8.03 2.42
CA GLY A 36 -5.58 8.22 3.38
C GLY A 36 -4.97 6.93 3.90
N MET A 37 -5.36 5.77 3.34
CA MET A 37 -4.77 4.50 3.72
C MET A 37 -3.41 4.31 3.04
N ILE A 38 -2.45 3.79 3.77
CA ILE A 38 -1.16 3.35 3.22
C ILE A 38 -1.18 1.82 3.07
N HIS A 39 -0.10 1.25 2.54
CA HIS A 39 0.01 -0.20 2.47
C HIS A 39 0.12 -0.84 3.86
N GLU A 40 -0.55 -1.97 4.05
CA GLU A 40 -0.58 -2.69 5.33
C GLU A 40 0.83 -3.14 5.77
N HIS A 41 1.66 -3.58 4.82
CA HIS A 41 3.04 -4.03 5.10
C HIS A 41 4.01 -2.90 5.44
N GLN A 42 3.56 -1.63 5.38
CA GLN A 42 4.34 -0.47 5.78
C GLN A 42 4.00 0.01 7.20
N ARG A 43 3.10 -0.69 7.90
CA ARG A 43 2.79 -0.43 9.32
C ARG A 43 4.04 -0.56 10.21
N PRO A 44 4.08 0.16 11.35
CA PRO A 44 5.24 0.14 12.23
C PRO A 44 5.38 -1.18 13.01
N ASP A 45 4.31 -1.96 13.14
CA ASP A 45 4.30 -3.30 13.75
C ASP A 45 4.45 -4.45 12.75
N ARG A 46 4.64 -4.17 11.45
CA ARG A 46 4.61 -5.21 10.40
C ARG A 46 5.62 -6.35 10.61
N ASN A 47 6.74 -6.10 11.28
CA ASN A 47 7.77 -7.11 11.52
C ASN A 47 7.33 -8.23 12.49
N ASP A 48 6.24 -8.02 13.24
CA ASP A 48 5.65 -9.05 14.10
C ASP A 48 4.76 -10.02 13.31
N TYR A 49 4.46 -9.70 12.03
CA TYR A 49 3.49 -10.41 11.20
C TYR A 49 4.10 -10.94 9.90
N VAL A 50 5.00 -10.18 9.26
CA VAL A 50 5.60 -10.52 7.97
C VAL A 50 7.11 -10.30 7.96
N VAL A 51 7.82 -11.16 7.23
CA VAL A 51 9.25 -11.03 6.96
C VAL A 51 9.45 -10.62 5.51
N ILE A 52 10.05 -9.44 5.30
CA ILE A 52 10.41 -8.97 3.96
C ILE A 52 11.80 -9.51 3.60
N LYS A 53 11.83 -10.41 2.61
CA LYS A 53 13.07 -10.95 2.05
C LYS A 53 13.69 -9.96 1.06
N GLN A 54 14.47 -9.02 1.58
CA GLN A 54 15.09 -7.97 0.78
C GLN A 54 16.04 -8.52 -0.29
N GLU A 55 16.58 -9.72 -0.10
CA GLU A 55 17.39 -10.43 -1.09
C GLU A 55 16.62 -10.77 -2.38
N ASN A 56 15.28 -10.78 -2.32
CA ASN A 56 14.41 -11.00 -3.48
C ASN A 56 13.87 -9.69 -4.07
N ALA A 57 14.20 -8.55 -3.46
CA ALA A 57 13.72 -7.25 -3.93
C ALA A 57 14.46 -6.84 -5.21
N MET A 58 13.74 -6.29 -6.18
CA MET A 58 14.35 -5.68 -7.35
C MET A 58 15.10 -4.39 -6.95
N ASP A 59 16.15 -4.06 -7.69
CA ASP A 59 16.89 -2.82 -7.48
C ASP A 59 15.93 -1.61 -7.47
N ASN A 60 16.14 -0.70 -6.51
CA ASN A 60 15.34 0.51 -6.27
C ASN A 60 13.91 0.30 -5.72
N THR A 61 13.50 -0.92 -5.32
CA THR A 61 12.18 -1.15 -4.67
C THR A 61 12.21 -1.02 -3.15
N ALA A 62 13.37 -0.73 -2.55
CA ALA A 62 13.53 -0.65 -1.10
C ALA A 62 12.57 0.36 -0.42
N ALA A 63 12.22 1.44 -1.12
CA ALA A 63 11.29 2.45 -0.64
C ALA A 63 9.86 1.89 -0.43
N ASP A 64 9.43 0.93 -1.26
CA ASP A 64 8.09 0.33 -1.19
C ASP A 64 7.89 -0.52 0.07
N PHE A 65 8.99 -1.02 0.64
CA PHE A 65 8.99 -1.84 1.85
C PHE A 65 9.37 -1.05 3.11
N ARG A 66 9.54 0.27 3.01
CA ARG A 66 9.80 1.14 4.15
C ARG A 66 8.63 1.09 5.14
N MET A 67 8.95 1.03 6.42
CA MET A 67 8.00 1.22 7.51
C MET A 67 7.84 2.71 7.82
N TYR A 68 6.62 3.15 8.10
CA TYR A 68 6.40 4.46 8.72
C TYR A 68 6.43 4.34 10.25
N SER A 69 6.41 5.48 10.93
CA SER A 69 6.33 5.55 12.39
C SER A 69 4.88 5.76 12.86
N TRP A 70 4.62 5.47 14.13
CA TRP A 70 3.33 5.75 14.78
C TRP A 70 2.96 7.24 14.83
N ASN A 71 3.90 8.15 14.54
CA ASN A 71 3.61 9.57 14.41
C ASN A 71 2.97 9.92 13.05
N VAL A 72 3.01 9.00 12.10
CA VAL A 72 2.46 9.17 10.74
C VAL A 72 1.23 8.28 10.52
N ILE A 73 1.23 7.06 11.06
CA ILE A 73 0.12 6.12 10.94
C ILE A 73 -0.64 5.98 12.25
N ASN A 74 -1.97 5.90 12.16
CA ASN A 74 -2.83 5.40 13.21
C ASN A 74 -3.50 4.09 12.76
N SER A 75 -3.33 3.00 13.52
CA SER A 75 -3.99 1.71 13.23
C SER A 75 -5.45 1.68 13.67
N HIS A 76 -5.93 2.72 14.37
CA HIS A 76 -7.29 2.81 14.92
C HIS A 76 -7.67 1.61 15.80
N SER A 77 -6.68 1.04 16.49
CA SER A 77 -6.83 -0.18 17.29
C SER A 77 -7.26 -1.42 16.49
N VAL A 78 -7.10 -1.39 15.17
CA VAL A 78 -7.32 -2.54 14.28
C VAL A 78 -6.03 -3.37 14.21
N GLN A 79 -6.21 -4.69 14.30
CA GLN A 79 -5.11 -5.65 14.18
C GLN A 79 -4.53 -5.66 12.76
N TYR A 80 -3.36 -6.27 12.59
CA TYR A 80 -2.76 -6.46 11.27
C TYR A 80 -3.64 -7.37 10.40
N ASP A 81 -3.99 -6.92 9.19
CA ASP A 81 -4.90 -7.66 8.30
C ASP A 81 -4.19 -8.17 7.04
N TYR A 82 -3.90 -9.47 7.00
CA TYR A 82 -3.31 -10.13 5.82
C TYR A 82 -4.21 -10.13 4.59
N GLN A 83 -5.52 -9.97 4.75
CA GLN A 83 -6.51 -9.91 3.66
C GLN A 83 -6.89 -8.47 3.30
N SER A 84 -6.26 -7.48 3.93
CA SER A 84 -6.47 -6.08 3.62
C SER A 84 -6.26 -5.84 2.14
N ILE A 85 -7.17 -5.08 1.52
CA ILE A 85 -7.01 -4.68 0.13
C ILE A 85 -5.75 -3.83 -0.08
N MET A 86 -5.22 -3.23 1.00
CA MET A 86 -3.98 -2.45 1.01
C MET A 86 -2.73 -3.31 1.26
N HIS A 87 -2.87 -4.62 1.47
CA HIS A 87 -1.74 -5.52 1.67
C HIS A 87 -1.22 -6.04 0.33
N TYR A 88 0.11 -5.94 0.13
CA TYR A 88 0.76 -6.55 -1.02
C TYR A 88 0.66 -8.09 -0.99
N GLY A 89 0.49 -8.72 -2.15
CA GLY A 89 0.50 -10.18 -2.25
C GLY A 89 1.85 -10.78 -1.87
N GLY A 90 1.90 -12.11 -1.65
CA GLY A 90 3.13 -12.82 -1.29
C GLY A 90 4.26 -12.69 -2.33
N THR A 91 3.91 -12.36 -3.57
CA THR A 91 4.84 -11.90 -4.60
C THR A 91 4.32 -10.59 -5.17
N VAL A 92 5.21 -9.60 -5.26
CA VAL A 92 4.89 -8.29 -5.83
C VAL A 92 5.70 -8.11 -7.08
N SER A 93 5.02 -8.06 -8.22
CA SER A 93 5.58 -7.60 -9.49
C SER A 93 4.91 -6.27 -9.83
N SER A 94 5.69 -5.27 -10.24
CA SER A 94 5.12 -4.08 -10.87
C SER A 94 4.19 -4.51 -12.02
N CYS A 95 3.02 -3.89 -12.08
CA CYS A 95 2.05 -4.13 -13.16
C CYS A 95 2.56 -3.67 -14.52
#